data_AF-A0A2T5AIW3-F1
#
_entry.id   AF-A0A2T5AIW3-F1
#
_cell.length_a   1.000
_cell.length_b   1.000
_cell.length_c   1.000
_cell.angle_alpha   90.00
_cell.angle_beta   90.00
_cell.angle_gamma   90.00
#
_symmetry.space_group_name_H-M   'P 1'
#
loop_
_entity.id
_entity.type
_entity.pdbx_description
1 polymer ?
#
loop_
_entity_poly.entity_id
_entity_poly.type
_entity_poly.pdbx_seq_one_letter_code
_entity_poly.pdbx_strand_id
1 'polypeptide(L)'
;MILGAFRADFRVSFFNAALLKDPEGVLGKQGPNTQHPDMIRFVDNAQVAKMEPVILSYLKEAMGYAEAGIKPSKEEREIELPDELVEALDSDPELAEAFHDLTPGRQKSYVINLNSAKKPETRTSRIAKIRDSILAGKGASER
;
A
#
# COMPACT_ATOMS: atom_id res chain seq x y z
N MET A 1 6.99 -10.41 -12.20
CA MET A 1 7.87 -10.28 -11.03
C MET A 1 8.68 -9.00 -11.16
N ILE A 2 9.03 -8.37 -10.05
CA ILE A 2 9.90 -7.19 -9.98
C ILE A 2 11.14 -7.56 -9.16
N LEU A 3 12.31 -7.13 -9.60
CA LEU A 3 13.56 -7.23 -8.84
C LEU A 3 13.95 -5.83 -8.34
N GLY A 4 14.31 -5.74 -7.06
CA GLY A 4 14.77 -4.50 -6.45
C GLY A 4 16.12 -4.68 -5.77
N ALA A 5 17.03 -3.75 -5.99
CA ALA A 5 18.33 -3.69 -5.32
C ALA A 5 18.41 -2.42 -4.47
N PHE A 6 18.73 -2.59 -3.18
CA PHE A 6 18.86 -1.52 -2.22
C PHE A 6 20.23 -1.59 -1.56
N ARG A 7 20.61 -0.52 -0.85
CA ARG A 7 21.93 -0.43 -0.21
C ARG A 7 22.24 -1.57 0.76
N ALA A 8 21.22 -2.13 1.41
CA ALA A 8 21.36 -3.13 2.47
C ALA A 8 20.71 -4.48 2.15
N ASP A 9 19.96 -4.59 1.06
CA ASP A 9 19.24 -5.81 0.69
C ASP A 9 18.87 -5.81 -0.78
N PHE A 10 18.42 -6.96 -1.28
CA PHE A 10 17.78 -7.07 -2.57
C PHE A 10 16.54 -7.97 -2.45
N ARG A 11 15.59 -7.77 -3.37
CA ARG A 11 14.22 -8.24 -3.19
C ARG A 11 13.65 -8.78 -4.48
N VAL A 12 12.83 -9.81 -4.33
CA VAL A 12 12.02 -10.38 -5.39
C VAL A 12 10.55 -10.17 -5.03
N SER A 13 9.81 -9.41 -5.82
CA SER A 13 8.39 -9.13 -5.60
C SER A 13 7.51 -9.78 -6.68
N PHE A 14 6.42 -10.39 -6.26
CA PHE A 14 5.49 -11.11 -7.14
C PHE A 14 4.29 -10.24 -7.50
N PHE A 15 3.85 -10.29 -8.76
CA PHE A 15 2.56 -9.71 -9.14
C PHE A 15 1.43 -10.61 -8.63
N ASN A 16 0.31 -10.02 -8.23
CA ASN A 16 -0.85 -10.76 -7.71
C ASN A 16 -0.47 -11.76 -6.61
N ALA A 17 0.49 -11.42 -5.74
CA ALA A 17 1.01 -12.33 -4.71
C ALA A 17 -0.07 -12.86 -3.75
N ALA A 18 -1.21 -12.17 -3.63
CA ALA A 18 -2.39 -12.64 -2.90
C ALA A 18 -2.97 -13.97 -3.44
N LEU A 19 -2.64 -14.37 -4.67
CA LEU A 19 -3.02 -15.67 -5.23
C LEU A 19 -2.06 -16.80 -4.85
N LEU A 20 -0.83 -16.48 -4.45
CA LEU A 20 0.18 -17.49 -4.11
C LEU A 20 -0.18 -18.14 -2.78
N LYS A 21 0.00 -19.47 -2.71
CA LYS A 21 -0.31 -20.24 -1.49
C LYS A 21 0.70 -20.04 -0.38
N ASP A 22 1.93 -19.66 -0.73
CA ASP A 22 3.07 -19.47 0.18
C ASP A 22 3.25 -20.58 1.24
N PRO A 23 3.36 -21.86 0.86
CA PRO A 23 3.47 -22.97 1.83
C PRO A 23 4.70 -22.87 2.73
N GLU A 24 5.78 -22.23 2.26
CA GLU A 24 7.02 -22.03 3.01
C GLU A 24 6.98 -20.78 3.91
N GLY A 25 5.94 -19.95 3.80
CA GLY A 25 5.80 -18.71 4.59
C GLY A 25 6.92 -17.71 4.37
N VAL A 26 7.51 -17.67 3.17
CA VAL A 26 8.71 -16.88 2.86
C VAL A 26 8.37 -15.48 2.35
N LEU A 27 7.10 -15.23 1.98
CA LEU A 27 6.68 -13.90 1.55
C LEU A 27 6.55 -12.99 2.77
N GLY A 28 7.18 -11.82 2.66
CA GLY A 28 7.09 -10.71 3.57
C GLY A 28 6.37 -9.51 2.95
N LYS A 29 5.87 -8.61 3.80
CA LYS A 29 5.31 -7.33 3.38
C LYS A 29 6.44 -6.33 3.10
N GLN A 30 6.29 -5.54 2.04
CA GLN A 30 7.21 -4.41 1.80
C GLN A 30 7.15 -3.33 2.88
N GLY A 31 5.98 -3.14 3.50
CA GLY A 31 5.77 -2.18 4.58
C GLY A 31 4.40 -2.33 5.26
N PRO A 32 4.09 -1.45 6.23
CA PRO A 32 2.87 -1.56 7.04
C PRO A 32 1.58 -1.40 6.23
N ASN A 33 1.64 -0.67 5.11
CA ASN A 33 0.49 -0.42 4.23
C ASN A 33 0.30 -1.50 3.16
N THR A 34 1.21 -2.48 3.05
CA THR A 34 1.07 -3.60 2.10
C THR A 34 -0.01 -4.56 2.61
N GLN A 35 -1.01 -4.86 1.77
CA GLN A 35 -2.15 -5.72 2.16
C GLN A 35 -1.70 -7.16 2.40
N HIS A 36 -1.07 -7.77 1.41
CA HIS A 36 -0.59 -9.15 1.47
C HIS A 36 0.94 -9.18 1.42
N PRO A 37 1.58 -10.17 2.06
CA PRO A 37 2.98 -10.44 1.80
C PRO A 37 3.20 -10.69 0.31
N ASP A 38 4.19 -10.03 -0.27
CA ASP A 38 4.34 -9.94 -1.73
C ASP A 38 5.80 -10.03 -2.19
N MET A 39 6.73 -10.21 -1.25
CA MET A 39 8.14 -10.04 -1.52
C MET A 39 9.02 -10.98 -0.68
N ILE A 40 10.06 -11.54 -1.29
CA ILE A 40 11.13 -12.25 -0.59
C ILE A 40 12.34 -11.33 -0.51
N ARG A 41 12.86 -11.14 0.71
CA ARG A 41 14.00 -10.26 1.01
C ARG A 41 15.25 -11.08 1.22
N PHE A 42 16.34 -10.64 0.61
CA PHE A 42 17.65 -11.25 0.74
C PHE A 42 18.68 -10.22 1.18
N VAL A 43 19.59 -10.62 2.05
CA VAL A 43 20.73 -9.81 2.51
C VAL A 43 22.07 -10.43 2.09
N ASP A 44 22.04 -11.66 1.56
CA ASP A 44 23.21 -12.40 1.13
C ASP A 44 22.92 -13.25 -0.13
N ASN A 45 23.92 -13.40 -0.99
CA ASN A 45 23.77 -14.11 -2.27
C ASN A 45 23.54 -15.62 -2.09
N ALA A 46 24.08 -16.24 -1.03
CA ALA A 46 23.88 -17.66 -0.80
C ALA A 46 22.44 -17.98 -0.39
N GLN A 47 21.69 -17.00 0.13
CA GLN A 47 20.25 -17.16 0.40
C GLN A 47 19.46 -17.37 -0.89
N VAL A 48 19.88 -16.75 -2.00
CA VAL A 48 19.21 -16.87 -3.30
C VAL A 48 19.34 -18.28 -3.84
N ALA A 49 20.56 -18.83 -3.84
CA ALA A 49 20.81 -20.19 -4.32
C ALA A 49 20.00 -21.22 -3.52
N LYS A 50 19.88 -21.01 -2.19
CA LYS A 50 19.04 -21.87 -1.34
C LYS A 50 17.55 -21.74 -1.63
N MET A 51 17.10 -20.54 -2.01
CA MET A 51 15.68 -20.22 -2.27
C MET A 51 15.26 -20.47 -3.72
N GLU A 52 16.19 -20.79 -4.62
CA GLU A 52 15.92 -21.02 -6.04
C GLU A 52 14.75 -21.99 -6.29
N PRO A 53 14.66 -23.17 -5.65
CA PRO A 53 13.55 -24.08 -5.88
C PRO A 53 12.18 -23.47 -5.52
N VAL A 54 12.13 -22.68 -4.44
CA VAL A 54 10.92 -22.01 -3.97
C VAL A 54 10.52 -20.88 -4.91
N ILE A 55 11.47 -20.05 -5.33
CA ILE A 55 11.22 -18.96 -6.28
C ILE A 55 10.67 -19.52 -7.60
N LEU A 56 11.29 -20.59 -8.12
CA LEU A 56 10.83 -21.25 -9.36
C LEU A 56 9.43 -21.86 -9.20
N SER A 57 9.12 -22.45 -8.05
CA SER A 57 7.79 -22.96 -7.75
C SER A 57 6.74 -21.84 -7.78
N TYR A 58 7.02 -20.70 -7.11
CA TYR A 58 6.09 -19.57 -7.05
C TYR A 58 5.93 -18.88 -8.40
N LEU A 59 6.99 -18.82 -9.21
CA LEU A 59 6.91 -18.32 -10.58
C LEU A 59 6.01 -19.20 -11.45
N LYS A 60 6.13 -20.53 -11.36
CA LYS A 60 5.26 -21.45 -12.09
C LYS A 60 3.80 -21.31 -11.68
N GLU A 61 3.53 -21.20 -10.38
CA GLU A 61 2.18 -20.96 -9.86
C GLU A 61 1.62 -19.62 -10.38
N ALA A 62 2.39 -18.53 -10.28
CA ALA A 62 2.00 -17.22 -10.79
C ALA A 62 1.73 -17.21 -12.30
N MET A 63 2.55 -17.93 -13.09
CA MET A 63 2.34 -18.10 -14.52
C MET A 63 1.03 -18.82 -14.81
N GLY A 64 0.72 -19.90 -14.09
CA GLY A 64 -0.55 -20.62 -14.24
C GLY A 64 -1.77 -19.74 -13.99
N TYR A 65 -1.74 -18.89 -12.95
CA TYR A 65 -2.82 -17.92 -12.72
C TYR A 65 -2.92 -16.87 -13.83
N ALA A 66 -1.78 -16.37 -14.33
CA ALA A 66 -1.75 -15.37 -15.38
C ALA A 66 -2.29 -15.92 -16.71
N GLU A 67 -1.90 -17.13 -17.09
CA GLU A 67 -2.38 -17.84 -18.29
C GLU A 67 -3.89 -18.11 -18.21
N ALA A 68 -4.40 -18.45 -17.01
CA ALA A 68 -5.82 -18.64 -16.76
C ALA A 68 -6.60 -17.32 -16.62
N GLY A 69 -5.94 -16.16 -16.66
CA GLY A 69 -6.58 -14.85 -16.47
C GLY A 69 -7.12 -14.61 -15.05
N ILE A 70 -6.68 -15.41 -14.07
CA ILE A 70 -7.13 -15.32 -12.68
C ILE A 70 -6.53 -14.08 -12.02
N LYS A 71 -7.38 -13.28 -11.41
CA LYS A 71 -7.00 -12.09 -10.64
C LYS A 71 -7.44 -12.25 -9.19
N PRO A 72 -6.66 -11.73 -8.23
CA PRO A 72 -7.07 -11.73 -6.83
C PRO A 72 -8.32 -10.89 -6.65
N SER A 73 -9.17 -11.28 -5.69
CA SER A 73 -10.28 -10.46 -5.24
C SER A 73 -9.78 -9.13 -4.71
N LYS A 74 -10.52 -8.06 -4.97
CA LYS A 74 -10.25 -6.76 -4.34
C LYS A 74 -10.78 -6.83 -2.91
N GLU A 75 -9.87 -6.81 -1.94
CA GLU A 75 -10.25 -6.63 -0.53
C GLU A 75 -10.39 -5.15 -0.23
N GLU A 76 -11.62 -4.74 0.11
CA GLU A 76 -11.88 -3.43 0.69
C GLU A 76 -11.43 -3.44 2.15
N ARG A 77 -10.60 -2.47 2.51
CA ARG A 77 -10.16 -2.26 3.88
C ARG A 77 -10.59 -0.87 4.26
N GLU A 78 -11.52 -0.77 5.20
CA GLU A 78 -11.88 0.49 5.83
C GLU A 78 -10.64 1.04 6.52
N ILE A 79 -10.37 2.32 6.28
CA ILE A 79 -9.31 3.03 6.99
C ILE A 79 -10.01 3.99 7.91
N GLU A 80 -9.70 3.87 9.19
CA GLU A 80 -10.22 4.76 10.22
C GLU A 80 -9.78 6.20 9.94
N LEU A 81 -10.77 7.08 9.82
CA LEU A 81 -10.55 8.52 9.72
C LEU A 81 -10.02 9.01 11.08
N PRO A 82 -8.94 9.80 11.12
CA PRO A 82 -8.52 10.43 12.36
C PRO A 82 -9.56 11.44 12.82
N ASP A 83 -9.79 11.53 14.13
CA ASP A 83 -10.78 12.43 14.73
C ASP A 83 -10.63 13.87 14.24
N GLU A 84 -9.40 14.37 14.10
CA GLU A 84 -9.16 15.74 13.64
C GLU A 84 -9.59 15.97 12.19
N LEU A 85 -9.58 14.92 11.35
CA LEU A 85 -10.14 15.03 9.99
C LEU A 85 -11.66 15.05 10.05
N VAL A 86 -12.28 14.21 10.88
CA VAL A 86 -13.75 14.21 11.05
C VAL A 86 -14.21 15.59 11.52
N GLU A 87 -13.58 16.16 12.55
CA GLU A 87 -13.89 17.50 13.05
C GLU A 87 -13.73 18.58 11.98
N ALA A 88 -12.70 18.48 11.14
CA ALA A 88 -12.48 19.43 10.05
C ALA A 88 -13.54 19.32 8.94
N LEU A 89 -13.98 18.11 8.60
CA LEU A 89 -15.06 17.89 7.62
C LEU A 89 -16.40 18.37 8.18
N ASP A 90 -16.67 18.15 9.46
CA ASP A 90 -17.89 18.63 10.13
C ASP A 90 -17.95 20.16 10.23
N SER A 91 -16.79 20.82 10.33
CA SER A 91 -16.67 22.27 10.49
C SER A 91 -16.60 23.04 9.16
N ASP A 92 -16.26 22.38 8.06
CA ASP A 92 -16.06 22.99 6.73
C ASP A 92 -16.80 22.19 5.65
N PRO A 93 -18.05 22.55 5.32
CA PRO A 93 -18.86 21.83 4.33
C PRO A 93 -18.23 21.80 2.93
N GLU A 94 -17.48 22.84 2.55
CA GLU A 94 -16.78 22.90 1.25
C GLU A 94 -15.66 21.85 1.19
N LEU A 95 -14.90 21.73 2.29
CA LEU A 95 -13.89 20.68 2.42
C LEU A 95 -14.51 19.28 2.44
N ALA A 96 -15.66 19.11 3.09
CA ALA A 96 -16.36 17.83 3.14
C ALA A 96 -16.81 17.37 1.76
N GLU A 97 -17.48 18.24 1.01
CA GLU A 97 -17.92 17.94 -0.36
C GLU A 97 -16.73 17.58 -1.25
N ALA A 98 -15.68 18.42 -1.25
CA ALA A 98 -14.49 18.17 -2.04
C ALA A 98 -13.77 16.87 -1.66
N PHE A 99 -13.72 16.53 -0.36
CA PHE A 99 -13.11 15.28 0.11
C PHE A 99 -13.93 14.06 -0.35
N HIS A 100 -15.26 14.13 -0.27
CA HIS A 100 -16.14 13.03 -0.69
C HIS A 100 -16.15 12.84 -2.22
N ASP A 101 -15.94 13.90 -2.99
CA ASP A 101 -15.80 13.85 -4.45
C ASP A 101 -14.48 13.22 -4.92
N LEU A 102 -13.48 13.12 -4.03
CA LEU A 102 -12.24 12.41 -4.35
C LEU A 102 -12.51 10.91 -4.59
N THR A 103 -11.76 10.31 -5.51
CA THR A 103 -11.78 8.85 -5.67
C THR A 103 -11.39 8.15 -4.35
N PRO A 104 -11.89 6.92 -4.07
CA PRO A 104 -11.56 6.19 -2.84
C PRO A 104 -10.05 6.04 -2.60
N GLY A 105 -9.26 5.92 -3.67
CA GLY A 105 -7.79 5.86 -3.59
C GLY A 105 -7.16 7.17 -3.12
N ARG A 106 -7.69 8.33 -3.54
CA ARG A 106 -7.23 9.65 -3.09
C ARG A 106 -7.63 9.92 -1.64
N GLN A 107 -8.87 9.62 -1.25
CA GLN A 107 -9.32 9.69 0.14
C GLN A 107 -8.40 8.84 1.03
N LYS A 108 -8.21 7.57 0.67
CA LYS A 108 -7.28 6.64 1.34
C LYS A 108 -5.87 7.20 1.48
N SER A 109 -5.33 7.84 0.44
CA SER A 109 -4.00 8.46 0.50
C SER A 109 -3.90 9.56 1.55
N TYR A 110 -4.94 10.41 1.69
CA TYR A 110 -4.98 11.44 2.72
C TYR A 110 -5.05 10.84 4.11
N VAL A 111 -5.94 9.87 4.32
CA VAL A 111 -6.11 9.22 5.62
C VAL A 111 -4.81 8.51 6.06
N ILE A 112 -4.13 7.80 5.15
CA ILE A 112 -2.82 7.18 5.44
C ILE A 112 -1.77 8.25 5.79
N ASN A 113 -1.74 9.37 5.06
CA ASN A 113 -0.80 10.45 5.35
C ASN A 113 -1.05 11.05 6.74
N LEU A 114 -2.31 11.29 7.09
CA LEU A 114 -2.69 11.86 8.39
C LEU A 114 -2.41 10.88 9.53
N ASN A 115 -2.79 9.61 9.41
CA ASN A 115 -2.54 8.58 10.42
C ASN A 115 -1.05 8.27 10.62
N SER A 116 -0.17 8.66 9.69
CA SER A 116 1.27 8.58 9.92
C SER A 116 1.79 9.58 10.97
N ALA A 117 1.04 10.66 11.25
CA ALA A 117 1.36 11.60 12.32
C ALA A 117 0.74 11.14 13.65
N LYS A 118 1.60 10.81 14.63
CA LYS A 118 1.18 10.35 15.95
C LYS A 118 0.65 11.46 16.87
N LYS A 119 0.92 12.73 16.56
CA LYS A 119 0.58 13.88 17.39
C LYS A 119 -0.65 14.60 16.82
N PRO A 120 -1.69 14.87 17.63
CA PRO A 120 -2.88 15.60 17.20
C PRO A 120 -2.58 16.92 16.51
N GLU A 121 -1.68 17.74 17.10
CA GLU A 121 -1.34 19.06 16.56
C GLU A 121 -0.67 18.97 15.18
N THR A 122 0.06 17.87 14.95
CA THR A 122 0.66 17.58 13.63
C THR A 122 -0.40 17.15 12.63
N ARG A 123 -1.45 16.43 13.05
CA ARG A 123 -2.58 16.08 12.18
C ARG A 123 -3.36 17.33 11.78
N THR A 124 -3.73 18.19 12.73
CA THR A 124 -4.44 19.45 12.45
C THR A 124 -3.65 20.36 11.51
N SER A 125 -2.35 20.54 11.75
CA SER A 125 -1.51 21.37 10.87
C SER A 125 -1.31 20.77 9.47
N ARG A 126 -1.35 19.44 9.32
CA ARG A 126 -1.37 18.80 7.99
C ARG A 126 -2.70 19.02 7.29
N ILE A 127 -3.84 18.88 7.99
CA ILE A 127 -5.19 19.11 7.45
C ILE A 127 -5.29 20.52 6.85
N ALA A 128 -4.86 21.54 7.59
CA ALA A 128 -4.85 22.91 7.09
C ALA A 128 -4.03 23.08 5.80
N LYS A 129 -2.92 22.35 5.65
CA LYS A 129 -2.06 22.42 4.46
C LYS A 129 -2.61 21.67 3.26
N ILE A 130 -3.33 20.57 3.49
CA ILE A 130 -3.87 19.75 2.40
C ILE A 130 -5.24 20.24 1.91
N ARG A 131 -5.91 21.15 2.64
CA ARG A 131 -7.21 21.73 2.27
C ARG A 131 -7.25 22.16 0.80
N ASP A 132 -6.34 23.05 0.39
CA ASP A 132 -6.31 23.57 -0.98
C ASP A 132 -6.07 22.47 -2.03
N SER A 133 -5.34 21.41 -1.67
CA SER A 133 -5.12 20.27 -2.56
C SER A 133 -6.38 19.41 -2.72
N ILE A 134 -7.13 19.21 -1.62
CA ILE A 134 -8.42 18.50 -1.64
C ILE A 134 -9.42 19.27 -2.49
N LEU A 135 -9.52 20.59 -2.30
CA LEU A 135 -10.39 21.46 -3.12
C LEU A 135 -10.00 21.44 -4.60
N ALA A 136 -8.71 21.31 -4.91
CA ALA A 136 -8.23 21.13 -6.28
C ALA A 136 -8.39 19.70 -6.82
N GLY A 137 -8.99 18.77 -6.06
CA GLY A 137 -9.20 17.39 -6.44
C GLY A 137 -7.92 16.54 -6.50
N LYS A 138 -6.82 17.00 -5.92
CA LYS A 138 -5.51 16.31 -5.93
C LYS A 138 -5.44 15.25 -4.83
N GLY A 139 -4.54 14.29 -4.97
CA GLY A 139 -4.17 13.34 -3.92
C GLY A 139 -3.04 13.86 -3.03
N ALA A 140 -2.85 13.25 -1.85
CA ALA A 140 -1.90 13.71 -0.82
C ALA A 140 -0.43 13.81 -1.26
N SER A 141 -0.03 13.09 -2.31
CA SER A 141 1.32 13.09 -2.87
C SER A 141 1.44 13.83 -4.20
N GLU A 142 0.33 14.33 -4.75
CA GLU A 142 0.29 15.07 -6.00
C GLU A 142 0.66 16.54 -5.71
N ARG A 143 1.67 17.07 -6.41
CA ARG A 143 2.09 18.47 -6.31
C ARG A 143 1.34 19.31 -7.33
#